data_AF-A0A0A0K1V9-F1
#
_entry.id   AF-A0A0A0K1V9-F1
#
_cell.length_a   1.000
_cell.length_b   1.000
_cell.length_c   1.000
_cell.angle_alpha   90.00
_cell.angle_beta   90.00
_cell.angle_gamma   90.00
#
_symmetry.space_group_name_H-M   'P 1'
#
loop_
_entity.id
_entity.type
_entity.pdbx_description
1 polymer ?
#
loop_
_entity_poly.entity_id
_entity_poly.type
_entity_poly.pdbx_seq_one_letter_code
_entity_poly.pdbx_strand_id
1 'polypeptide(L)'
;MLATLEQQDAPVTVAALTEATGHHPNTLREHLDALVEAGLAERSRAAASGRGRPAWLYAAVPAAASGSPEYAGLATALAMQLARTSEDAREEAATAGHAWGDRLADAVRPRPRGAVAARRGVVGVLDGLGFAPDADDRASEVRLRQCPLLEAAREQPDVVCSVHLGIVRGALRAWGAETGEVTLVPFAEAGSCLLHMGAPGRSDRC
;
A
#
# COMPACT_ATOMS: atom_id res chain seq x y z
N MET A 1 -15.95 -16.34 0.52
CA MET A 1 -14.75 -16.77 1.27
C MET A 1 -13.77 -15.63 1.47
N LEU A 2 -13.33 -14.94 0.40
CA LEU A 2 -12.45 -13.78 0.53
C LEU A 2 -13.04 -12.68 1.44
N ALA A 3 -14.27 -12.22 1.17
CA ALA A 3 -14.95 -11.26 2.03
C ALA A 3 -15.08 -11.69 3.50
N THR A 4 -15.12 -13.00 3.78
CA THR A 4 -15.16 -13.53 5.14
C THR A 4 -13.80 -13.42 5.82
N LEU A 5 -12.71 -13.65 5.08
CA LEU A 5 -11.34 -13.43 5.55
C LEU A 5 -11.01 -11.95 5.73
N GLU A 6 -11.49 -11.09 4.83
CA GLU A 6 -11.30 -9.62 4.91
C GLU A 6 -11.97 -8.99 6.14
N GLN A 7 -12.98 -9.66 6.72
CA GLN A 7 -13.65 -9.23 7.94
C GLN A 7 -12.94 -9.69 9.22
N GLN A 8 -11.84 -10.44 9.13
CA GLN A 8 -11.09 -10.92 10.30
C GLN A 8 -9.94 -9.96 10.62
N ASP A 9 -9.88 -9.49 11.86
CA ASP A 9 -8.79 -8.63 12.34
C ASP A 9 -7.47 -9.39 12.56
N ALA A 10 -7.49 -10.73 12.46
CA ALA A 10 -6.33 -11.60 12.65
C ALA A 10 -6.41 -12.86 11.79
N PRO A 11 -5.27 -13.54 11.49
CA PRO A 11 -5.27 -14.81 10.77
C PRO A 11 -6.13 -15.88 11.49
N VAL A 12 -6.99 -16.56 10.73
CA VAL A 12 -7.97 -17.51 11.27
C VAL A 12 -7.72 -18.95 10.83
N THR A 13 -8.15 -19.91 11.64
CA THR A 13 -8.08 -21.33 11.30
C THR A 13 -9.28 -21.78 10.46
N VAL A 14 -9.14 -22.89 9.74
CA VAL A 14 -10.28 -23.57 9.07
C VAL A 14 -11.38 -23.91 10.07
N ALA A 15 -11.02 -24.29 11.30
CA ALA A 15 -11.99 -24.63 12.34
C ALA A 15 -12.85 -23.41 12.74
N ALA A 16 -12.21 -22.25 12.95
CA ALA A 16 -12.94 -21.00 13.24
C ALA A 16 -13.85 -20.60 12.07
N LEU A 17 -13.39 -20.77 10.82
CA LEU A 17 -14.21 -20.50 9.63
C LEU A 17 -15.39 -21.47 9.49
N THR A 18 -15.22 -22.76 9.84
CA THR A 18 -16.32 -23.73 9.89
C THR A 18 -17.38 -23.31 10.91
N GLU A 19 -16.97 -22.87 12.09
CA GLU A 19 -17.89 -22.40 13.14
C GLU A 19 -18.64 -21.13 12.71
N ALA A 20 -17.95 -20.19 12.08
CA ALA A 20 -18.53 -18.92 11.66
C ALA A 20 -19.46 -19.04 10.43
N THR A 21 -19.18 -19.97 9.51
CA THR A 21 -19.89 -20.05 8.22
C THR A 21 -20.82 -21.24 8.08
N GLY A 22 -20.69 -22.25 8.95
CA GLY A 22 -21.42 -23.52 8.85
C GLY A 22 -20.99 -24.40 7.67
N HIS A 23 -19.98 -24.00 6.89
CA HIS A 23 -19.49 -24.79 5.77
C HIS A 23 -18.59 -25.94 6.20
N HIS A 24 -18.67 -27.04 5.46
CA HIS A 24 -17.84 -28.21 5.71
C HIS A 24 -16.34 -27.89 5.55
N PRO A 25 -15.45 -28.39 6.43
CA PRO A 25 -14.03 -28.03 6.44
C PRO A 25 -13.28 -28.38 5.14
N ASN A 26 -13.70 -29.42 4.40
CA ASN A 26 -13.09 -29.72 3.09
C ASN A 26 -13.38 -28.61 2.07
N THR A 27 -14.63 -28.18 1.98
CA THR A 27 -15.05 -27.10 1.08
C THR A 27 -14.31 -25.82 1.42
N LEU A 28 -14.16 -25.50 2.70
CA LEU A 28 -13.37 -24.33 3.12
C LEU A 28 -11.91 -24.45 2.68
N ARG A 29 -11.25 -25.61 2.85
CA ARG A 29 -9.87 -25.80 2.40
C ARG A 29 -9.72 -25.61 0.90
N GLU A 30 -10.62 -26.16 0.10
CA GLU A 30 -10.60 -25.99 -1.37
C GLU A 30 -10.71 -24.51 -1.75
N HIS A 31 -11.64 -23.77 -1.14
CA HIS A 31 -11.79 -22.34 -1.42
C HIS A 31 -10.58 -21.53 -0.93
N LEU A 32 -10.02 -21.87 0.24
CA LEU A 32 -8.86 -21.18 0.80
C LEU A 32 -7.60 -21.46 -0.03
N ASP A 33 -7.38 -22.70 -0.47
CA ASP A 33 -6.26 -23.06 -1.33
C ASP A 33 -6.37 -22.34 -2.68
N ALA A 34 -7.58 -22.25 -3.28
CA ALA A 34 -7.80 -21.45 -4.49
C ALA A 34 -7.51 -19.95 -4.29
N LEU A 35 -7.85 -19.38 -3.13
CA LEU A 35 -7.51 -17.98 -2.81
C LEU A 35 -6.01 -17.77 -2.62
N VAL A 36 -5.32 -18.74 -2.02
CA VAL A 36 -3.85 -18.72 -1.87
C VAL A 36 -3.18 -18.82 -3.23
N GLU A 37 -3.64 -19.72 -4.11
CA GLU A 37 -3.14 -19.84 -5.48
C GLU A 37 -3.37 -18.56 -6.30
N ALA A 38 -4.51 -17.88 -6.07
CA ALA A 38 -4.82 -16.60 -6.70
C ALA A 38 -4.09 -15.38 -6.08
N GLY A 39 -3.29 -15.57 -5.03
CA GLY A 39 -2.60 -14.48 -4.32
C GLY A 39 -3.52 -13.56 -3.52
N LEU A 40 -4.76 -13.99 -3.25
CA LEU A 40 -5.78 -13.23 -2.51
C LEU A 40 -5.81 -13.58 -1.02
N ALA A 41 -5.11 -14.64 -0.62
CA ALA A 41 -4.95 -15.04 0.78
C ALA A 41 -3.54 -15.58 1.03
N GLU A 42 -3.06 -15.44 2.26
CA GLU A 42 -1.82 -16.03 2.72
C GLU A 42 -2.08 -17.15 3.73
N ARG A 43 -1.16 -18.13 3.78
CA ARG A 43 -1.24 -19.29 4.69
C ARG A 43 0.01 -19.37 5.55
N SER A 44 -0.16 -19.30 6.87
CA SER A 44 0.92 -19.39 7.86
C SER A 44 0.64 -20.48 8.91
N ARG A 45 1.67 -20.96 9.62
CA ARG A 45 1.45 -21.93 10.72
C ARG A 45 1.18 -21.20 12.02
N ALA A 46 0.18 -21.64 12.76
CA ALA A 46 -0.03 -21.22 14.13
C ALA A 46 1.20 -21.56 15.00
N ALA A 47 1.40 -20.78 16.07
CA ALA A 47 2.39 -21.11 17.09
C ALA A 47 2.11 -22.51 17.66
N ALA A 48 3.17 -23.31 17.83
CA ALA A 48 3.03 -24.63 18.43
C ALA A 48 2.64 -24.49 19.91
N SER A 49 1.45 -24.95 20.28
CA SER A 49 1.04 -25.09 21.67
C SER A 49 0.63 -26.54 21.95
N GLY A 50 1.46 -27.26 22.71
CA GLY A 50 1.18 -28.63 23.15
C GLY A 50 1.50 -29.76 22.15
N ARG A 51 0.88 -30.93 22.35
CA ARG A 51 1.05 -32.14 21.52
C ARG A 51 0.10 -32.10 20.32
N GLY A 52 0.63 -31.93 19.11
CA GLY A 52 -0.11 -31.97 17.86
C GLY A 52 0.61 -31.23 16.73
N ARG A 53 0.18 -31.43 15.47
CA ARG A 53 0.69 -30.61 14.35
C ARG A 53 0.03 -29.22 14.44
N PRO A 54 0.81 -28.11 14.43
CA PRO A 54 0.25 -26.77 14.46
C PRO A 54 -0.74 -26.56 13.31
N ALA A 55 -1.85 -25.88 13.60
CA ALA A 55 -2.89 -25.57 12.62
C ALA A 55 -2.38 -24.58 11.56
N TRP A 56 -2.99 -24.62 10.38
CA TRP A 56 -2.83 -23.55 9.39
C TRP A 56 -3.75 -22.38 9.74
N LEU A 57 -3.18 -21.18 9.64
CA LEU A 57 -3.86 -19.90 9.71
C LEU A 57 -3.94 -19.31 8.31
N TYR A 58 -5.03 -18.61 8.04
CA TYR A 58 -5.31 -17.96 6.78
C TYR A 58 -5.68 -16.50 7.03
N ALA A 59 -5.14 -15.60 6.23
CA ALA A 59 -5.50 -14.18 6.22
C ALA A 59 -5.73 -13.73 4.78
N ALA A 60 -6.66 -12.79 4.57
CA ALA A 60 -6.80 -12.14 3.28
C ALA A 60 -5.53 -11.32 3.01
N VAL A 61 -5.01 -11.40 1.79
CA VAL A 61 -4.03 -10.42 1.33
C VAL A 61 -4.81 -9.14 1.06
N PRO A 62 -4.44 -7.98 1.65
CA PRO A 62 -5.12 -6.72 1.37
C PRO A 62 -5.21 -6.50 -0.14
N ALA A 63 -6.36 -6.09 -0.66
CA ALA A 63 -6.58 -5.85 -2.10
C ALA A 63 -5.53 -4.90 -2.73
N ALA A 64 -4.88 -4.10 -1.89
CA ALA A 64 -3.76 -3.23 -2.20
C ALA A 64 -2.44 -3.96 -2.53
N ALA A 65 -2.20 -5.11 -1.89
CA ALA A 65 -1.00 -5.93 -2.05
C ALA A 65 -1.16 -6.99 -3.16
N SER A 66 -2.39 -7.26 -3.59
CA SER A 66 -2.72 -8.21 -4.67
C SER A 66 -2.93 -7.52 -6.02
N GLY A 67 -2.05 -6.56 -6.36
CA GLY A 67 -2.05 -5.90 -7.66
C GLY A 67 -2.06 -6.93 -8.78
N SER A 68 -3.17 -7.06 -9.52
CA SER A 68 -3.26 -8.03 -10.61
C SER A 68 -2.20 -7.67 -11.67
N PRO A 69 -1.39 -8.65 -12.12
CA PRO A 69 -0.36 -8.43 -13.15
C PRO A 69 -0.88 -7.72 -14.40
N GLU A 70 -2.16 -7.90 -14.73
CA GLU A 70 -2.82 -7.27 -15.88
C GLU A 70 -2.92 -5.74 -15.73
N TYR A 71 -3.23 -5.25 -14.52
CA TYR A 71 -3.27 -3.81 -14.25
C TYR A 71 -1.89 -3.18 -14.22
N ALA A 72 -0.88 -3.93 -13.75
CA ALA A 72 0.51 -3.48 -13.83
C ALA A 72 0.95 -3.29 -15.28
N GLY A 73 0.65 -4.26 -16.16
CA GLY A 73 0.94 -4.15 -17.60
C GLY A 73 0.24 -2.96 -18.27
N LEU A 74 -1.04 -2.71 -17.94
CA LEU A 74 -1.76 -1.54 -18.43
C LEU A 74 -1.13 -0.23 -17.96
N ALA A 75 -0.76 -0.15 -16.67
CA ALA A 75 -0.10 1.03 -16.11
C ALA A 75 1.24 1.30 -16.79
N THR A 76 2.04 0.26 -17.06
CA THR A 76 3.29 0.37 -17.83
C THR A 76 3.05 0.95 -19.21
N ALA A 77 2.08 0.40 -19.97
CA ALA A 77 1.78 0.86 -21.32
C ALA A 77 1.35 2.35 -21.35
N LEU A 78 0.52 2.77 -20.40
CA LEU A 78 0.09 4.17 -20.27
C LEU A 78 1.26 5.08 -19.86
N ALA A 79 2.10 4.65 -18.93
CA ALA A 79 3.27 5.41 -18.51
C ALA A 79 4.27 5.61 -19.67
N MET A 80 4.52 4.55 -20.46
CA MET A 80 5.37 4.64 -21.66
C MET A 80 4.77 5.57 -22.72
N GLN A 81 3.46 5.55 -22.92
CA GLN A 81 2.80 6.45 -23.85
C GLN A 81 2.95 7.91 -23.39
N LEU A 82 2.70 8.20 -22.12
CA LEU A 82 2.85 9.53 -21.55
C LEU A 82 4.29 10.04 -21.68
N ALA A 83 5.27 9.21 -21.33
CA ALA A 83 6.69 9.53 -21.45
C ALA A 83 7.10 9.85 -22.90
N ARG A 84 6.42 9.28 -23.89
CA ARG A 84 6.70 9.49 -25.32
C ARG A 84 6.00 10.72 -25.90
N THR A 85 4.82 11.09 -25.41
CA THR A 85 3.97 12.09 -26.06
C THR A 85 3.86 13.41 -25.31
N SER A 86 4.14 13.41 -24.01
CA SER A 86 4.06 14.63 -23.19
C SER A 86 5.34 15.46 -23.32
N GLU A 87 5.19 16.78 -23.29
CA GLU A 87 6.31 17.73 -23.19
C GLU A 87 6.91 17.77 -21.77
N ASP A 88 6.09 17.52 -20.74
CA ASP A 88 6.51 17.41 -19.34
C ASP A 88 5.75 16.28 -18.63
N ALA A 89 6.19 15.05 -18.91
CA ALA A 89 5.55 13.85 -18.38
C ALA A 89 5.60 13.78 -16.84
N ARG A 90 6.57 14.44 -16.19
CA ARG A 90 6.67 14.48 -14.72
C ARG A 90 5.52 15.30 -14.13
N GLU A 91 5.29 16.50 -14.66
CA GLU A 91 4.26 17.39 -14.13
C GLU A 91 2.84 16.87 -14.43
N GLU A 92 2.61 16.31 -15.62
CA GLU A 92 1.34 15.67 -15.95
C GLU A 92 1.06 14.46 -15.05
N ALA A 93 2.07 13.63 -14.80
CA ALA A 93 1.97 12.49 -13.88
C ALA A 93 1.72 12.94 -12.43
N ALA A 94 2.42 13.97 -11.96
CA ALA A 94 2.20 14.55 -10.64
C ALA A 94 0.78 15.10 -10.50
N THR A 95 0.25 15.76 -11.54
CA THR A 95 -1.13 16.27 -11.59
C THR A 95 -2.15 15.14 -11.49
N ALA A 96 -1.96 14.06 -12.25
CA ALA A 96 -2.80 12.86 -12.15
C ALA A 96 -2.76 12.26 -10.73
N GLY A 97 -1.57 12.18 -10.15
CA GLY A 97 -1.37 11.75 -8.76
C GLY A 97 -2.09 12.65 -7.76
N HIS A 98 -1.99 13.98 -7.89
CA HIS A 98 -2.68 14.93 -7.01
C HIS A 98 -4.20 14.70 -7.00
N ALA A 99 -4.82 14.62 -8.19
CA ALA A 99 -6.25 14.40 -8.33
C ALA A 99 -6.71 13.04 -7.77
N TRP A 100 -5.83 12.03 -7.76
CA TRP A 100 -6.12 10.75 -7.12
C TRP A 100 -5.94 10.82 -5.60
N GLY A 101 -4.87 11.45 -5.13
CA GLY A 101 -4.61 11.67 -3.71
C GLY A 101 -5.74 12.42 -3.00
N ASP A 102 -6.33 13.43 -3.65
CA ASP A 102 -7.52 14.13 -3.14
C ASP A 102 -8.69 13.17 -2.94
N ARG A 103 -8.99 12.33 -3.94
CA ARG A 103 -10.10 11.36 -3.89
C ARG A 103 -9.88 10.31 -2.80
N LEU A 104 -8.65 9.84 -2.61
CA LEU A 104 -8.31 8.91 -1.53
C LEU A 104 -8.48 9.57 -0.17
N ALA A 105 -8.03 10.83 -0.02
CA ALA A 105 -8.19 11.59 1.21
C ALA A 105 -9.66 11.85 1.59
N ASP A 106 -10.54 11.97 0.59
CA ASP A 106 -11.98 12.11 0.79
C ASP A 106 -12.66 10.85 1.33
N ALA A 107 -12.05 9.67 1.17
CA ALA A 107 -12.58 8.42 1.74
C ALA A 107 -12.22 8.23 3.22
N VAL A 108 -11.18 8.91 3.73
CA VAL A 108 -10.70 8.73 5.10
C VAL A 108 -11.58 9.45 6.11
N ARG A 109 -12.09 8.73 7.11
CA ARG A 109 -12.89 9.27 8.22
C ARG A 109 -12.44 8.69 9.58
N PRO A 110 -12.36 9.50 10.65
CA PRO A 110 -12.48 10.97 10.65
C PRO A 110 -11.32 11.63 9.91
N ARG A 111 -11.55 12.83 9.38
CA ARG A 111 -10.52 13.59 8.69
C ARG A 111 -9.36 13.92 9.65
N PRO A 112 -8.09 13.63 9.30
CA PRO A 112 -6.95 13.99 10.13
C PRO A 112 -6.86 15.50 10.37
N ARG A 113 -6.43 15.90 11.58
CA ARG A 113 -6.24 17.30 11.95
C ARG A 113 -4.82 17.53 12.47
N GLY A 114 -4.13 18.49 11.86
CA GLY A 114 -2.73 18.82 12.16
C GLY A 114 -1.74 18.01 11.33
N ALA A 115 -0.53 18.56 11.19
CA ALA A 115 0.48 18.05 10.25
C ALA A 115 0.89 16.59 10.50
N VAL A 116 1.14 16.21 11.77
CA VAL A 116 1.53 14.83 12.11
C VAL A 116 0.41 13.84 11.80
N ALA A 117 -0.85 14.19 12.14
CA ALA A 117 -1.99 13.33 11.86
C ALA A 117 -2.23 13.18 10.35
N ALA A 118 -2.06 14.25 9.58
CA ALA A 118 -2.14 14.21 8.12
C ALA A 118 -1.08 13.28 7.52
N ARG A 119 0.18 13.37 7.96
CA ARG A 119 1.25 12.46 7.50
C ARG A 119 0.98 11.01 7.87
N ARG A 120 0.52 10.73 9.09
CA ARG A 120 0.09 9.37 9.48
C ARG A 120 -1.08 8.86 8.64
N GLY A 121 -2.01 9.75 8.29
CA GLY A 121 -3.08 9.44 7.34
C GLY A 121 -2.54 9.05 5.97
N VAL A 122 -1.51 9.75 5.47
CA VAL A 122 -0.85 9.40 4.19
C VAL A 122 -0.18 8.04 4.30
N VAL A 123 0.52 7.75 5.40
CA VAL A 123 1.13 6.44 5.63
C VAL A 123 0.06 5.34 5.54
N GLY A 124 -1.10 5.52 6.17
CA GLY A 124 -2.21 4.57 6.04
C GLY A 124 -2.75 4.43 4.62
N VAL A 125 -2.85 5.53 3.86
CA VAL A 125 -3.24 5.50 2.43
C VAL A 125 -2.22 4.72 1.60
N LEU A 126 -0.92 4.95 1.79
CA LEU A 126 0.15 4.26 1.06
C LEU A 126 0.21 2.77 1.43
N ASP A 127 -0.02 2.42 2.70
CA ASP A 127 -0.14 1.03 3.12
C ASP A 127 -1.33 0.36 2.44
N GLY A 128 -2.49 1.02 2.43
CA GLY A 128 -3.68 0.61 1.70
C GLY A 128 -3.56 0.68 0.16
N LEU A 129 -2.42 1.12 -0.38
CA LEU A 129 -2.05 1.01 -1.79
C LEU A 129 -0.96 -0.04 -2.04
N GLY A 130 -0.44 -0.72 -1.02
CA GLY A 130 0.53 -1.80 -1.15
C GLY A 130 1.99 -1.33 -1.17
N PHE A 131 2.29 -0.14 -0.63
CA PHE A 131 3.68 0.36 -0.56
C PHE A 131 4.48 -0.20 0.63
N ALA A 132 3.82 -0.88 1.58
CA ALA A 132 4.42 -1.38 2.82
C ALA A 132 5.33 -0.32 3.50
N PRO A 133 4.76 0.81 3.96
CA PRO A 133 5.52 1.92 4.51
C PRO A 133 6.10 1.59 5.90
N ASP A 134 7.35 1.96 6.09
CA ASP A 134 8.11 1.90 7.34
C ASP A 134 8.48 3.34 7.74
N ALA A 135 7.75 3.90 8.70
CA ALA A 135 7.75 5.33 9.04
C ALA A 135 8.34 5.60 10.43
N ASP A 136 8.98 6.76 10.58
CA ASP A 136 9.36 7.29 11.90
C ASP A 136 8.13 7.69 12.76
N ASP A 137 8.34 8.00 14.04
CA ASP A 137 7.27 8.36 14.98
C ASP A 137 6.43 9.57 14.52
N ARG A 138 7.03 10.46 13.72
CA ARG A 138 6.41 11.70 13.23
C ARG A 138 5.84 11.57 11.82
N ALA A 139 5.96 10.39 11.21
CA ALA A 139 5.71 10.13 9.81
C ALA A 139 6.38 11.17 8.88
N SER A 140 7.55 11.70 9.24
CA SER A 140 8.30 12.69 8.46
C SER A 140 9.21 12.04 7.42
N GLU A 141 9.82 10.92 7.76
CA GLU A 141 10.60 10.07 6.88
C GLU A 141 9.94 8.69 6.81
N VAL A 142 9.72 8.18 5.59
CA VAL A 142 9.05 6.91 5.35
C VAL A 142 9.79 6.13 4.28
N ARG A 143 10.20 4.90 4.61
CA ARG A 143 10.73 3.94 3.64
C ARG A 143 9.57 3.15 3.05
N LEU A 144 9.38 3.25 1.74
CA LEU A 144 8.39 2.44 1.02
C LEU A 144 9.08 1.16 0.57
N ARG A 145 8.79 0.05 1.26
CA ARG A 145 9.48 -1.24 1.06
C ARG A 145 8.94 -2.02 -0.14
N GLN A 146 7.80 -1.60 -0.68
CA GLN A 146 7.18 -2.21 -1.85
C GLN A 146 6.73 -1.13 -2.84
N CYS A 147 6.66 -1.52 -4.12
CA CYS A 147 6.06 -0.72 -5.17
C CYS A 147 5.11 -1.62 -5.97
N PRO A 148 3.79 -1.36 -5.93
CA PRO A 148 2.81 -2.13 -6.69
C PRO A 148 3.05 -2.13 -8.21
N LEU A 149 3.79 -1.12 -8.69
CA LEU A 149 4.15 -0.92 -10.10
C LEU A 149 5.67 -0.98 -10.30
N LEU A 150 6.38 -1.87 -9.58
CA LEU A 150 7.85 -1.91 -9.57
C LEU A 150 8.47 -2.01 -10.97
N GLU A 151 7.90 -2.83 -11.85
CA GLU A 151 8.38 -2.98 -13.24
C GLU A 151 8.23 -1.66 -14.01
N ALA A 152 7.03 -1.07 -14.01
CA ALA A 152 6.78 0.23 -14.62
C ALA A 152 7.67 1.34 -14.04
N ALA A 153 7.90 1.33 -12.72
CA ALA A 153 8.75 2.31 -12.04
C ALA A 153 10.23 2.17 -12.39
N ARG A 154 10.70 0.97 -12.75
CA ARG A 154 12.07 0.76 -13.25
C ARG A 154 12.23 1.24 -14.68
N GLU A 155 11.21 1.08 -15.51
CA GLU A 155 11.25 1.52 -16.90
C GLU A 155 11.00 3.02 -17.06
N GLN A 156 10.03 3.56 -16.30
CA GLN A 156 9.56 4.95 -16.38
C GLN A 156 9.46 5.59 -14.97
N PRO A 157 10.58 5.73 -14.24
CA PRO A 157 10.56 6.29 -12.88
C PRO A 157 9.99 7.70 -12.83
N ASP A 158 10.28 8.51 -13.85
CA ASP A 158 9.84 9.91 -13.92
C ASP A 158 8.32 10.05 -14.00
N VAL A 159 7.63 9.07 -14.57
CA VAL A 159 6.17 9.06 -14.64
C VAL A 159 5.62 8.42 -13.37
N VAL A 160 5.98 7.17 -13.10
CA VAL A 160 5.35 6.37 -12.05
C VAL A 160 5.63 6.95 -10.67
N CYS A 161 6.87 7.36 -10.39
CA CYS A 161 7.21 7.95 -9.10
C CYS A 161 6.63 9.36 -8.93
N SER A 162 6.42 10.11 -10.02
CA SER A 162 5.74 11.41 -9.96
C SER A 162 4.25 11.25 -9.66
N VAL A 163 3.58 10.21 -10.18
CA VAL A 163 2.21 9.86 -9.76
C VAL A 163 2.18 9.59 -8.26
N HIS A 164 3.09 8.76 -7.73
CA HIS A 164 3.14 8.45 -6.30
C HIS A 164 3.38 9.69 -5.43
N LEU A 165 4.30 10.58 -5.84
CA LEU A 165 4.53 11.86 -5.17
C LEU A 165 3.29 12.76 -5.21
N GLY A 166 2.58 12.77 -6.35
CA GLY A 166 1.32 13.47 -6.51
C GLY A 166 0.25 12.96 -5.55
N ILE A 167 0.12 11.64 -5.36
CA ILE A 167 -0.85 11.07 -4.40
C ILE A 167 -0.60 11.62 -2.99
N VAL A 168 0.66 11.59 -2.55
CA VAL A 168 1.07 12.08 -1.22
C VAL A 168 0.70 13.56 -1.06
N ARG A 169 1.11 14.39 -2.03
CA ARG A 169 0.86 15.84 -2.00
C ARG A 169 -0.63 16.15 -2.06
N GLY A 170 -1.38 15.43 -2.89
CA GLY A 170 -2.84 15.56 -3.01
C GLY A 170 -3.51 15.27 -1.67
N ALA A 171 -3.18 14.15 -1.03
CA ALA A 171 -3.77 13.79 0.26
C ALA A 171 -3.42 14.79 1.38
N LEU A 172 -2.16 15.22 1.48
CA LEU A 172 -1.73 16.23 2.46
C LEU A 172 -2.46 17.56 2.25
N ARG A 173 -2.52 18.05 1.01
CA ARG A 173 -3.24 19.28 0.64
C ARG A 173 -4.72 19.14 0.97
N ALA A 174 -5.33 18.02 0.59
CA ALA A 174 -6.72 17.74 0.85
C ALA A 174 -7.02 17.85 2.33
N TRP A 175 -6.12 17.44 3.24
CA TRP A 175 -6.24 17.59 4.70
C TRP A 175 -5.76 18.91 5.29
N GLY A 176 -5.28 19.85 4.46
CA GLY A 176 -4.83 21.19 4.87
C GLY A 176 -3.40 21.23 5.42
N ALA A 177 -2.57 20.24 5.10
CA ALA A 177 -1.15 20.23 5.42
C ALA A 177 -0.31 20.87 4.29
N GLU A 178 0.86 21.42 4.65
CA GLU A 178 1.81 21.98 3.70
C GLU A 178 2.51 20.87 2.88
N THR A 179 2.78 21.15 1.62
CA THR A 179 3.32 20.17 0.65
C THR A 179 4.67 20.57 0.03
N GLY A 180 5.17 21.77 0.33
CA GLY A 180 6.35 22.35 -0.34
C GLY A 180 7.66 21.58 -0.13
N GLU A 181 7.77 20.84 0.97
CA GLU A 181 8.97 20.06 1.32
C GLU A 181 8.79 18.55 1.12
N VAL A 182 7.75 18.15 0.39
CA VAL A 182 7.46 16.73 0.16
C VAL A 182 8.24 16.23 -1.05
N THR A 183 9.10 15.24 -0.84
CA THR A 183 9.93 14.64 -1.91
C THR A 183 9.94 13.13 -1.81
N LEU A 184 9.93 12.45 -2.96
CA LEU A 184 10.10 11.01 -3.07
C LEU A 184 11.40 10.74 -3.83
N VAL A 185 12.32 10.01 -3.22
CA VAL A 185 13.57 9.55 -3.82
C VAL A 185 13.41 8.08 -4.21
N PRO A 186 13.24 7.77 -5.50
CA PRO A 186 13.07 6.39 -5.96
C PRO A 186 14.34 5.58 -5.70
N PHE A 187 14.17 4.34 -5.23
CA PHE A 187 15.26 3.37 -5.08
C PHE A 187 16.45 3.88 -4.24
N ALA A 188 16.18 4.74 -3.26
CA ALA A 188 17.19 5.36 -2.41
C ALA A 188 18.02 4.33 -1.60
N GLU A 189 17.41 3.19 -1.27
CA GLU A 189 18.06 2.08 -0.59
C GLU A 189 17.72 0.75 -1.30
N ALA A 190 18.48 -0.30 -1.01
CA ALA A 190 18.20 -1.64 -1.55
C ALA A 190 16.78 -2.09 -1.16
N GLY A 191 15.90 -2.19 -2.16
CA GLY A 191 14.51 -2.59 -1.97
C GLY A 191 13.61 -1.53 -1.36
N SER A 192 13.97 -0.24 -1.36
CA SER A 192 13.03 0.80 -0.92
C SER A 192 13.23 2.18 -1.54
N CYS A 193 12.13 2.91 -1.64
CA CYS A 193 12.11 4.34 -1.93
C CYS A 193 12.03 5.14 -0.62
N LEU A 194 12.56 6.36 -0.61
CA LEU A 194 12.53 7.23 0.55
C LEU A 194 11.58 8.40 0.33
N LEU A 195 10.55 8.51 1.15
CA LEU A 195 9.59 9.60 1.14
C LEU A 195 9.88 10.54 2.32
N HIS A 196 10.05 11.82 2.03
CA HIS A 196 10.13 12.90 3.01
C HIS A 196 8.87 13.76 2.94
N MET A 197 8.26 14.05 4.09
CA MET A 197 7.00 14.81 4.21
C MET A 197 7.08 16.02 5.15
N GLY A 198 8.29 16.53 5.39
CA GLY A 198 8.51 17.75 6.17
C GLY A 198 9.99 17.99 6.41
N ALA A 199 10.32 19.21 6.83
CA ALA A 199 11.70 19.64 7.02
C ALA A 199 12.50 18.61 7.83
N PRO A 200 13.74 18.29 7.41
CA PRO A 200 14.67 17.63 8.31
C PRO A 200 14.72 18.49 9.56
N GLY A 201 14.22 17.97 10.68
CA GLY A 201 14.30 18.66 11.95
C GLY A 201 15.75 19.08 12.12
N ARG A 202 16.00 20.37 12.35
CA ARG A 202 17.33 20.84 12.75
C ARG A 202 17.76 19.92 13.88
N SER A 203 18.76 19.10 13.60
CA SER A 203 19.49 18.42 14.66
C SER A 203 20.15 19.55 15.44
N ASP A 204 19.57 19.88 16.59
CA ASP A 204 20.29 20.60 17.64
C ASP A 204 21.49 19.71 18.00
N ARG A 205 22.58 19.89 17.26
CA ARG A 205 23.90 19.41 17.67
C ARG A 205 24.46 20.50 18.58
N CYS A 206 24.35 20.21 19.87
CA CYS A 206 25.16 20.82 20.92
C CYS A 206 26.62 20.40 20.73
#